data_AF-A0A6A8Q035-F1
#
_entry.id   AF-A0A6A8Q035-F1
#
_cell.length_a   1.000
_cell.length_b   1.000
_cell.length_c   1.000
_cell.angle_alpha   90.00
_cell.angle_beta   90.00
_cell.angle_gamma   90.00
#
_symmetry.space_group_name_H-M   'P 1'
#
loop_
_entity.id
_entity.type
_entity.pdbx_description
1 polymer ?
#
loop_
_entity_poly.entity_id
_entity_poly.type
_entity_poly.pdbx_seq_one_letter_code
_entity_poly.pdbx_strand_id
1 'polypeptide(L)'
;MNINKIKVVELFGGIGAIRKALIRTIKPPNFEIIDYVESDKKTVNAYNAIYNDFYKPLDIREYSLPNNVNVDLLFHGSPCQDFSCAGKNIGGSKESKSRSSLLWETIRIIKEAQIKPKIVIWENVKNVLSKKHKPIFDAYIKALNDLGYVSHYKIINSLDCGIPQSRNRVFTVSINKNYLKQ
;
A
#
# COMPACT_ATOMS: atom_id res chain seq x y z
N MET A 1 11.47 -28.07 9.07
CA MET A 1 11.94 -26.95 8.22
C MET A 1 11.26 -25.68 8.72
N ASN A 2 12.01 -24.68 9.18
CA ASN A 2 11.45 -23.35 9.43
C ASN A 2 11.10 -22.73 8.08
N ILE A 3 9.83 -22.83 7.69
CA ILE A 3 9.34 -22.09 6.53
C ILE A 3 9.33 -20.62 6.97
N ASN A 4 10.14 -19.79 6.32
CA ASN A 4 10.15 -18.35 6.62
C ASN A 4 8.76 -17.77 6.30
N LYS A 5 8.13 -17.13 7.29
CA LYS A 5 6.87 -16.42 7.12
C LYS A 5 7.08 -15.17 6.27
N ILE A 6 6.13 -14.88 5.39
CA ILE A 6 6.09 -13.61 4.65
C ILE A 6 5.79 -12.48 5.64
N LYS A 7 6.70 -11.52 5.78
CA LYS A 7 6.58 -10.36 6.67
C LYS A 7 5.89 -9.20 5.97
N VAL A 8 4.76 -8.75 6.52
CA VAL A 8 3.87 -7.80 5.86
C VAL A 8 3.75 -6.52 6.68
N VAL A 9 3.80 -5.36 6.01
CA VAL A 9 3.44 -4.06 6.58
C VAL A 9 2.26 -3.47 5.82
N GLU A 10 1.25 -3.03 6.56
CA GLU A 10 0.00 -2.47 6.01
C GLU A 10 -0.07 -0.96 6.30
N LEU A 11 0.25 -0.13 5.31
CA LEU A 11 0.10 1.32 5.42
C LEU A 11 -1.27 1.76 4.91
N PHE A 12 -1.93 2.67 5.64
CA PHE A 12 -3.35 2.99 5.43
C PHE A 12 -4.19 1.71 5.49
N GLY A 13 -3.96 0.91 6.55
CA GLY A 13 -4.40 -0.48 6.60
C GLY A 13 -5.91 -0.65 6.57
N GLY A 14 -6.69 0.39 6.89
CA GLY A 14 -8.15 0.32 6.85
C GLY A 14 -8.67 -0.81 7.75
N ILE A 15 -9.70 -1.53 7.31
CA ILE A 15 -10.17 -2.73 8.01
C ILE A 15 -9.37 -4.01 7.67
N GLY A 16 -8.17 -3.87 7.09
CA GLY A 16 -7.28 -5.00 6.80
C GLY A 16 -7.70 -5.83 5.58
N ALA A 17 -8.06 -5.18 4.47
CA ALA A 17 -8.45 -5.89 3.26
C ALA A 17 -7.32 -6.79 2.73
N ILE A 18 -6.06 -6.32 2.78
CA ILE A 18 -4.89 -7.10 2.36
C ILE A 18 -4.65 -8.30 3.29
N ARG A 19 -4.74 -8.14 4.61
CA ARG A 19 -4.70 -9.28 5.55
C ARG A 19 -5.73 -10.33 5.20
N LYS A 20 -6.99 -9.91 4.94
CA LYS A 20 -8.06 -10.85 4.58
C LYS A 20 -7.74 -11.58 3.27
N ALA A 21 -7.16 -10.89 2.28
CA ALA A 21 -6.72 -11.51 1.04
C ALA A 21 -5.62 -12.56 1.30
N LEU A 22 -4.60 -12.23 2.09
CA LEU A 22 -3.52 -13.18 2.44
C LEU A 22 -4.04 -14.42 3.17
N ILE A 23 -4.96 -14.26 4.14
CA ILE A 23 -5.62 -15.37 4.84
C ILE A 23 -6.33 -16.31 3.86
N ARG A 24 -6.93 -15.76 2.80
CA ARG A 24 -7.69 -16.52 1.81
C ARG A 24 -6.79 -17.19 0.77
N THR A 25 -5.71 -16.53 0.37
CA THR A 25 -4.85 -16.98 -0.74
C THR A 25 -3.71 -17.90 -0.29
N ILE A 26 -3.13 -17.69 0.90
CA ILE A 26 -1.97 -18.45 1.38
C ILE A 26 -2.44 -19.58 2.29
N LYS A 27 -2.24 -20.85 1.87
CA LYS A 27 -2.68 -22.06 2.59
C LYS A 27 -1.55 -23.08 2.73
N PRO A 28 -1.16 -23.50 3.96
CA PRO A 28 -1.60 -22.92 5.24
C PRO A 28 -1.11 -21.46 5.38
N PRO A 29 -1.75 -20.62 6.23
CA PRO A 29 -1.29 -19.25 6.44
C PRO A 29 0.18 -19.22 6.85
N ASN A 30 1.01 -18.59 6.02
CA ASN A 30 2.45 -18.49 6.23
C ASN A 30 2.93 -17.04 6.05
N PHE A 31 2.33 -16.14 6.81
CA PHE A 31 2.69 -14.73 6.84
C PHE A 31 2.55 -14.19 8.26
N GLU A 32 3.13 -13.03 8.50
CA GLU A 32 3.13 -12.29 9.76
C GLU A 32 2.90 -10.82 9.44
N ILE A 33 1.94 -10.19 10.15
CA ILE A 33 1.76 -8.74 10.08
C ILE A 33 2.77 -8.12 11.04
N ILE A 34 3.81 -7.51 10.49
CA ILE A 34 4.83 -6.79 11.26
C ILE A 34 4.24 -5.52 11.84
N ASP A 35 3.53 -4.76 11.01
CA ASP A 35 2.92 -3.50 11.41
C ASP A 35 1.66 -3.19 10.61
N TYR A 36 0.81 -2.40 11.25
CA TYR A 36 -0.41 -1.84 10.71
C TYR A 36 -0.45 -0.35 11.07
N VAL A 37 -0.61 0.51 10.06
CA VAL A 37 -0.61 1.97 10.21
C VAL A 37 -1.93 2.54 9.69
N GLU A 38 -2.71 3.10 10.59
CA GLU A 38 -3.98 3.77 10.32
C GLU A 38 -4.24 4.85 11.37
N SER A 39 -4.66 6.02 10.92
CA SER A 39 -4.90 7.20 11.76
C SER A 39 -6.32 7.26 12.31
N ASP A 40 -7.30 6.68 11.61
CA ASP A 40 -8.71 6.74 12.02
C ASP A 40 -9.00 5.74 13.16
N LYS A 41 -9.30 6.27 14.35
CA LYS A 41 -9.57 5.49 15.56
C LYS A 41 -10.68 4.45 15.38
N LYS A 42 -11.75 4.77 14.66
CA LYS A 42 -12.87 3.84 14.46
C LYS A 42 -12.44 2.66 13.59
N THR A 43 -11.65 2.94 12.56
CA THR A 43 -11.09 1.94 11.65
C THR A 43 -10.11 1.01 12.38
N VAL A 44 -9.22 1.56 13.23
CA VAL A 44 -8.34 0.74 14.09
C VAL A 44 -9.14 -0.16 15.02
N ASN A 45 -10.18 0.36 15.68
CA ASN A 45 -11.04 -0.46 16.54
C ASN A 45 -11.70 -1.61 15.78
N ALA A 46 -12.17 -1.36 14.55
CA ALA A 46 -12.75 -2.39 13.69
C ALA A 46 -11.70 -3.45 13.28
N TYR A 47 -10.50 -3.04 12.88
CA TYR A 47 -9.40 -3.94 12.55
C TYR A 47 -9.07 -4.87 13.73
N ASN A 48 -8.87 -4.29 14.91
CA ASN A 48 -8.57 -5.02 16.14
C ASN A 48 -9.67 -6.03 16.48
N ALA A 49 -10.95 -5.68 16.30
CA ALA A 49 -12.07 -6.59 16.52
C ALA A 49 -12.12 -7.74 15.50
N ILE A 50 -11.79 -7.49 14.23
CA ILE A 50 -11.80 -8.53 13.17
C ILE A 50 -10.68 -9.55 13.38
N TYR A 51 -9.52 -9.10 13.85
CA TYR A 51 -8.29 -9.90 13.88
C TYR A 51 -7.79 -10.25 15.29
N ASN A 52 -8.50 -9.82 16.33
CA ASN A 52 -8.11 -9.99 17.73
C ASN A 52 -6.71 -9.41 18.03
N ASP A 53 -6.49 -8.17 17.59
CA ASP A 53 -5.25 -7.41 17.74
C ASP A 53 -5.43 -6.17 18.62
N PHE A 54 -4.33 -5.47 18.90
CA PHE A 54 -4.29 -4.33 19.84
C PHE A 54 -3.53 -3.12 19.30
N TYR A 55 -3.62 -2.85 18.00
CA TYR A 55 -2.98 -1.67 17.40
C TYR A 55 -3.59 -0.37 17.92
N LYS A 56 -2.78 0.70 17.92
CA LYS A 56 -3.21 2.06 18.23
C LYS A 56 -3.23 2.91 16.96
N PRO A 57 -4.07 3.95 16.89
CA PRO A 57 -4.04 4.87 15.77
C PRO A 57 -2.67 5.53 15.65
N LEU A 58 -2.15 5.61 14.41
CA LEU A 58 -0.84 6.17 14.10
C LEU A 58 -0.91 6.92 12.77
N ASP A 59 -0.42 8.17 12.76
CA ASP A 59 -0.22 8.92 11.52
C ASP A 59 1.01 8.36 10.79
N ILE A 60 0.86 8.08 9.50
CA ILE A 60 1.95 7.61 8.65
C ILE A 60 3.16 8.55 8.61
N ARG A 61 2.94 9.86 8.84
CA ARG A 61 4.02 10.86 8.93
C ARG A 61 4.96 10.61 10.11
N GLU A 62 4.47 9.93 11.15
CA GLU A 62 5.22 9.59 12.36
C GLU A 62 5.77 8.15 12.30
N TYR A 63 5.41 7.39 11.26
CA TYR A 63 5.82 6.01 11.11
C TYR A 63 7.13 5.88 10.32
N SER A 64 7.96 4.93 10.75
CA SER A 64 9.12 4.42 10.02
C SER A 64 9.17 2.90 10.18
N LEU A 65 9.72 2.21 9.19
CA LEU A 65 9.85 0.75 9.25
C LEU A 65 10.76 0.33 10.42
N PRO A 66 10.46 -0.77 11.12
CA PRO A 66 11.33 -1.29 12.17
C PRO A 66 12.73 -1.58 11.64
N ASN A 67 13.74 -1.12 12.38
CA ASN A 67 15.13 -1.48 12.10
C ASN A 67 15.31 -3.00 12.21
N ASN A 68 16.18 -3.57 11.36
CA ASN A 68 16.49 -5.00 11.34
C ASN A 68 15.33 -5.95 10.97
N VAL A 69 14.20 -5.45 10.46
CA VAL A 69 13.13 -6.29 9.92
C VAL A 69 13.16 -6.26 8.39
N ASN A 70 13.37 -7.42 7.78
CA ASN A 70 13.26 -7.60 6.34
C ASN A 70 11.79 -7.75 5.95
N VAL A 71 11.14 -6.64 5.57
CA VAL A 71 9.75 -6.64 5.11
C VAL A 71 9.65 -7.27 3.71
N ASP A 72 8.89 -8.35 3.58
CA ASP A 72 8.68 -9.01 2.29
C ASP A 72 7.65 -8.25 1.45
N LEU A 73 6.57 -7.79 2.08
CA LEU A 73 5.46 -7.11 1.41
C LEU A 73 5.08 -5.85 2.17
N LEU A 74 5.21 -4.69 1.52
CA LEU A 74 4.60 -3.45 1.97
C LEU A 74 3.39 -3.17 1.09
N PHE A 75 2.20 -3.16 1.69
CA PHE A 75 0.97 -2.81 0.99
C PHE A 75 0.51 -1.42 1.43
N HIS A 76 0.02 -0.61 0.48
CA HIS A 76 -0.65 0.63 0.83
C HIS A 76 -1.79 1.01 -0.11
N GLY A 77 -2.88 1.52 0.47
CA GLY A 77 -4.04 2.10 -0.24
C GLY A 77 -4.16 3.59 0.07
N SER A 78 -3.14 4.39 -0.27
CA SER A 78 -3.09 5.81 0.12
C SER A 78 -4.35 6.59 -0.30
N PRO A 79 -4.79 7.59 0.47
CA PRO A 79 -6.05 8.30 0.22
C PRO A 79 -6.18 8.80 -1.22
N CYS A 80 -7.29 8.43 -1.86
CA CYS A 80 -7.58 8.73 -3.26
C CYS A 80 -8.54 9.93 -3.45
N GLN A 81 -8.91 10.62 -2.37
CA GLN A 81 -10.00 11.61 -2.38
C GLN A 81 -9.72 12.78 -3.33
N ASP A 82 -8.46 13.18 -3.47
CA ASP A 82 -8.09 14.29 -4.35
C ASP A 82 -7.82 13.83 -5.79
N PHE A 83 -7.74 12.51 -6.04
CA PHE A 83 -7.71 11.91 -7.39
C PHE A 83 -9.09 11.44 -7.87
N SER A 84 -10.08 11.29 -6.99
CA SER A 84 -11.39 10.76 -7.34
C SER A 84 -12.24 11.80 -8.08
N CYS A 85 -12.91 11.37 -9.15
CA CYS A 85 -13.89 12.21 -9.86
C CYS A 85 -14.98 12.77 -8.93
N ALA A 86 -15.30 12.04 -7.85
CA ALA A 86 -16.28 12.44 -6.83
C ALA A 86 -15.72 13.41 -5.76
N GLY A 87 -14.42 13.70 -5.78
CA GLY A 87 -13.76 14.65 -4.89
C GLY A 87 -13.37 15.96 -5.59
N LYS A 88 -12.51 16.76 -4.96
CA LYS A 88 -12.08 18.06 -5.51
C LYS A 88 -11.17 17.94 -6.75
N ASN A 89 -10.71 16.72 -7.09
CA ASN A 89 -9.83 16.44 -8.24
C ASN A 89 -8.54 17.29 -8.26
N ILE A 90 -8.01 17.70 -7.11
CA ILE A 90 -6.82 18.58 -7.01
C ILE A 90 -5.52 17.77 -7.21
N GLY A 91 -5.56 16.44 -7.05
CA GLY A 91 -4.41 15.55 -7.11
C GLY A 91 -3.60 15.52 -5.81
N GLY A 92 -2.48 14.80 -5.82
CA GLY A 92 -1.56 14.63 -4.69
C GLY A 92 -0.13 15.07 -4.99
N SER A 93 0.11 16.27 -5.54
CA SER A 93 1.48 16.77 -5.71
C SER A 93 2.18 16.89 -4.36
N LYS A 94 3.51 16.79 -4.34
CA LYS A 94 4.30 16.88 -3.10
C LYS A 94 4.08 18.19 -2.33
N GLU A 95 3.90 19.29 -3.06
CA GLU A 95 3.63 20.61 -2.48
C GLU A 95 2.17 20.78 -2.01
N SER A 96 1.26 19.91 -2.45
CA SER A 96 -0.12 19.96 -1.99
C SER A 96 -0.21 19.41 -0.58
N LYS A 97 -0.74 20.18 0.38
CA LYS A 97 -1.18 19.68 1.69
C LYS A 97 -2.48 18.85 1.59
N SER A 98 -2.69 18.18 0.46
CA SER A 98 -3.86 17.36 0.18
C SER A 98 -3.77 16.03 0.93
N ARG A 99 -4.88 15.30 1.05
CA ARG A 99 -4.82 13.96 1.67
C ARG A 99 -4.13 12.97 0.74
N SER A 100 -4.21 13.19 -0.56
CA SER A 100 -3.53 12.37 -1.55
C SER A 100 -2.00 12.56 -1.59
N SER A 101 -1.43 13.65 -1.05
CA SER A 101 0.03 13.76 -0.94
C SER A 101 0.64 12.78 0.07
N LEU A 102 -0.18 12.13 0.91
CA LEU A 102 0.27 11.07 1.82
C LEU A 102 0.86 9.84 1.11
N LEU A 103 0.63 9.67 -0.20
CA LEU A 103 1.34 8.64 -0.98
C LEU A 103 2.87 8.82 -0.94
N TRP A 104 3.35 10.06 -0.77
CA TRP A 104 4.77 10.37 -0.69
C TRP A 104 5.40 9.97 0.65
N GLU A 105 4.59 9.82 1.71
CA GLU A 105 5.08 9.27 2.98
C GLU A 105 5.53 7.82 2.82
N THR A 106 4.88 7.04 1.95
CA THR A 106 5.36 5.70 1.60
C THR A 106 6.74 5.74 0.94
N ILE A 107 7.01 6.72 0.07
CA ILE A 107 8.34 6.92 -0.52
C ILE A 107 9.36 7.34 0.55
N ARG A 108 9.00 8.23 1.48
CA ARG A 108 9.84 8.61 2.62
C ARG A 108 10.23 7.39 3.45
N ILE A 109 9.23 6.59 3.86
CA ILE A 109 9.41 5.38 4.66
C ILE A 109 10.37 4.40 3.97
N ILE A 110 10.18 4.12 2.68
CA ILE A 110 11.05 3.21 1.92
C ILE A 110 12.47 3.79 1.79
N LYS A 111 12.60 5.12 1.62
CA LYS A 111 13.90 5.79 1.49
C LYS A 111 14.70 5.76 2.79
N GLU A 112 14.04 5.92 3.93
CA GLU A 112 14.65 5.93 5.26
C GLU A 112 14.93 4.52 5.81
N ALA A 113 14.30 3.49 5.23
CA ALA A 113 14.47 2.11 5.66
C ALA A 113 15.91 1.60 5.44
N GLN A 114 16.50 0.99 6.49
CA GLN A 114 17.79 0.30 6.39
C GLN A 114 17.73 -0.90 5.43
N ILE A 115 16.61 -1.63 5.46
CA ILE A 115 16.33 -2.74 4.56
C ILE A 115 15.04 -2.41 3.81
N LYS A 116 15.16 -2.17 2.50
CA LYS A 116 14.03 -1.83 1.64
C LYS A 116 13.11 -3.05 1.44
N PRO A 117 11.77 -2.88 1.49
CA PRO A 117 10.83 -3.99 1.26
C PRO A 117 11.07 -4.72 -0.06
N LYS A 118 10.86 -6.05 -0.10
CA LYS A 118 11.04 -6.80 -1.36
C LYS A 118 10.01 -6.42 -2.40
N ILE A 119 8.75 -6.30 -1.98
CA ILE A 119 7.62 -5.95 -2.84
C ILE A 119 6.85 -4.79 -2.21
N VAL A 120 6.47 -3.82 -3.03
CA VAL A 120 5.54 -2.75 -2.67
C VAL A 120 4.31 -2.87 -3.57
N ILE A 121 3.12 -2.95 -2.96
CA ILE A 121 1.85 -2.94 -3.68
C ILE A 121 1.10 -1.66 -3.34
N TRP A 122 0.74 -0.90 -4.37
CA TRP A 122 -0.09 0.29 -4.27
C TRP A 122 -1.45 0.08 -4.93
N GLU A 123 -2.53 0.26 -4.17
CA GLU A 123 -3.90 0.33 -4.69
C GLU A 123 -4.34 1.79 -4.80
N ASN A 124 -4.99 2.12 -5.93
CA ASN A 124 -5.67 3.40 -6.07
C ASN A 124 -6.83 3.39 -7.07
N VAL A 125 -7.57 4.50 -7.14
CA VAL A 125 -8.65 4.67 -8.12
C VAL A 125 -8.10 4.73 -9.54
N LYS A 126 -8.87 4.22 -10.52
CA LYS A 126 -8.54 4.32 -11.97
C LYS A 126 -8.13 5.72 -12.42
N ASN A 127 -8.69 6.76 -11.81
CA ASN A 127 -8.47 8.14 -12.24
C ASN A 127 -7.04 8.65 -12.02
N VAL A 128 -6.19 7.96 -11.25
CA VAL A 128 -4.75 8.30 -11.15
C VAL A 128 -4.03 8.18 -12.51
N LEU A 129 -4.59 7.40 -13.44
CA LEU A 129 -4.07 7.22 -14.80
C LEU A 129 -4.68 8.19 -15.83
N SER A 130 -5.57 9.09 -15.40
CA SER A 130 -6.13 10.11 -16.30
C SER A 130 -5.06 11.09 -16.77
N LYS A 131 -5.27 11.77 -17.91
CA LYS A 131 -4.33 12.79 -18.42
C LYS A 131 -3.91 13.81 -17.36
N LYS A 132 -4.84 14.21 -16.48
CA LYS A 132 -4.60 15.18 -15.40
C LYS A 132 -3.68 14.66 -14.31
N HIS A 133 -3.83 13.39 -13.92
CA HIS A 133 -3.14 12.82 -12.75
C HIS A 133 -1.96 11.91 -13.11
N LYS A 134 -1.84 11.52 -14.39
CA LYS A 134 -0.76 10.71 -14.92
C LYS A 134 0.63 11.25 -14.57
N PRO A 135 0.91 12.56 -14.58
CA PRO A 135 2.22 13.07 -14.13
C PRO A 135 2.55 12.71 -12.67
N ILE A 136 1.56 12.68 -11.77
CA ILE A 136 1.77 12.32 -10.36
C ILE A 136 2.01 10.81 -10.23
N PHE A 137 1.22 10.00 -10.95
CA PHE A 137 1.46 8.56 -11.04
C PHE A 137 2.87 8.26 -11.54
N ASP A 138 3.29 8.88 -12.65
CA ASP A 138 4.61 8.70 -13.25
C ASP A 138 5.74 9.16 -12.31
N ALA A 139 5.54 10.28 -11.60
CA ALA A 139 6.49 10.74 -10.59
C ALA A 139 6.63 9.75 -9.43
N TYR A 140 5.54 9.11 -9.00
CA TYR A 140 5.59 8.07 -7.96
C TYR A 140 6.32 6.81 -8.45
N ILE A 141 6.00 6.34 -9.67
CA ILE A 141 6.72 5.21 -10.29
C ILE A 141 8.20 5.52 -10.46
N LYS A 142 8.53 6.75 -10.90
CA LYS A 142 9.93 7.19 -11.01
C LYS A 142 10.62 7.17 -9.64
N ALA A 143 9.97 7.68 -8.59
CA ALA A 143 10.55 7.67 -7.24
C ALA A 143 10.84 6.24 -6.74
N LEU A 144 9.94 5.27 -6.99
CA LEU A 144 10.21 3.87 -6.71
C LEU A 144 11.35 3.31 -7.56
N ASN A 145 11.42 3.69 -8.84
CA ASN A 145 12.52 3.27 -9.72
C ASN A 145 13.89 3.78 -9.25
N ASP A 146 13.95 5.06 -8.86
CA ASP A 146 15.14 5.70 -8.28
C ASP A 146 15.56 5.00 -6.96
N LEU A 147 14.59 4.43 -6.22
CA LEU A 147 14.84 3.63 -5.01
C LEU A 147 15.26 2.17 -5.29
N GLY A 148 15.29 1.74 -6.55
CA GLY A 148 15.75 0.41 -6.96
C GLY A 148 14.63 -0.58 -7.31
N TYR A 149 13.39 -0.11 -7.53
CA TYR A 149 12.26 -0.97 -7.88
C TYR A 149 11.98 -1.00 -9.40
N VAL A 150 11.37 -2.09 -9.85
CA VAL A 150 10.70 -2.18 -11.15
C VAL A 150 9.20 -2.30 -10.90
N SER A 151 8.41 -1.44 -11.53
CA SER A 151 6.97 -1.35 -11.27
C SER A 151 6.16 -1.75 -12.51
N HIS A 152 5.12 -2.55 -12.27
CA HIS A 152 4.10 -2.90 -13.25
C HIS A 152 2.73 -2.57 -12.67
N TYR A 153 1.78 -2.16 -13.50
CA TYR A 153 0.43 -1.86 -13.04
C TYR A 153 -0.65 -2.42 -13.96
N LYS A 154 -1.83 -2.69 -13.38
CA LYS A 154 -3.01 -3.11 -14.14
C LYS A 154 -4.27 -2.52 -13.50
N ILE A 155 -5.26 -2.20 -14.33
CA ILE A 155 -6.63 -1.92 -13.87
C ILE A 155 -7.36 -3.24 -13.73
N ILE A 156 -7.95 -3.48 -12.56
CA ILE A 156 -8.77 -4.66 -12.27
C ILE A 156 -10.16 -4.18 -11.88
N ASN A 157 -11.19 -4.75 -12.50
CA ASN A 157 -12.57 -4.57 -12.07
C ASN A 157 -12.97 -5.72 -11.14
N SER A 158 -13.63 -5.41 -10.02
CA SER A 158 -14.11 -6.44 -9.09
C SER A 158 -15.15 -7.39 -9.70
N LEU A 159 -15.84 -7.00 -10.77
CA LEU A 159 -16.70 -7.92 -11.54
C LEU A 159 -15.89 -9.10 -12.13
N ASP A 160 -14.67 -8.84 -12.61
CA ASP A 160 -13.76 -9.86 -13.15
C ASP A 160 -13.21 -10.78 -12.05
N CYS A 161 -13.44 -10.43 -10.78
CA CYS A 161 -13.05 -11.20 -9.61
C CYS A 161 -14.25 -11.88 -8.92
N GLY A 162 -15.41 -11.95 -9.58
CA GLY A 162 -16.61 -12.61 -9.06
C GLY A 162 -17.35 -11.83 -7.97
N ILE A 163 -17.08 -10.53 -7.81
CA ILE A 163 -17.81 -9.67 -6.88
C ILE A 163 -18.85 -8.86 -7.65
N PRO A 164 -20.15 -8.89 -7.28
CA PRO A 164 -21.23 -8.19 -7.98
C PRO A 164 -21.24 -6.68 -7.68
N GLN A 165 -20.09 -6.04 -7.87
CA GLN A 165 -19.89 -4.60 -7.74
C GLN A 165 -18.97 -4.18 -8.88
N SER A 166 -19.34 -3.15 -9.64
CA SER A 166 -18.44 -2.54 -10.61
C SER A 166 -17.49 -1.57 -9.90
N ARG A 167 -16.24 -1.98 -9.71
CA ARG A 167 -15.22 -1.17 -9.04
C ARG A 167 -13.87 -1.37 -9.69
N ASN A 168 -13.50 -0.41 -10.53
CA ASN A 168 -12.19 -0.38 -11.17
C ASN A 168 -11.13 0.18 -10.21
N ARG A 169 -10.04 -0.56 -10.01
CA ARG A 169 -8.87 -0.14 -9.24
C ARG A 169 -7.58 -0.42 -9.98
N VAL A 170 -6.63 0.50 -9.83
CA VAL A 170 -5.26 0.33 -10.32
C VAL A 170 -4.48 -0.32 -9.21
N PHE A 171 -3.83 -1.44 -9.53
CA PHE A 171 -2.86 -2.08 -8.66
C PHE A 171 -1.49 -1.93 -9.31
N THR A 172 -0.56 -1.33 -8.58
CA THR A 172 0.85 -1.24 -8.98
C THR A 172 1.64 -2.20 -8.10
N VAL A 173 2.35 -3.14 -8.72
CA VAL A 173 3.27 -4.06 -8.06
C VAL A 173 4.68 -3.62 -8.40
N SER A 174 5.46 -3.29 -7.37
CA SER A 174 6.84 -2.83 -7.50
C SER A 174 7.77 -3.80 -6.81
N ILE A 175 8.72 -4.37 -7.55
CA ILE A 175 9.63 -5.41 -7.07
C ILE A 175 11.03 -4.81 -6.99
N ASN A 176 11.68 -4.97 -5.83
CA ASN A 176 13.05 -4.52 -5.64
C ASN A 176 13.99 -5.35 -6.52
N LYS A 177 14.80 -4.69 -7.36
CA LYS A 177 15.67 -5.32 -8.37
C LYS A 177 16.63 -6.35 -7.78
N ASN A 178 17.01 -6.20 -6.50
CA ASN A 178 17.88 -7.16 -5.80
C ASN A 178 17.22 -8.54 -5.64
N TYR A 179 15.91 -8.65 -5.82
CA TYR A 179 15.15 -9.90 -5.70
C TYR A 179 14.58 -10.37 -7.05
N LEU A 180 14.86 -9.68 -8.16
CA LEU A 180 14.46 -10.12 -9.51
C LEU A 180 15.45 -11.10 -10.14
N LYS A 181 16.64 -11.24 -9.56
CA LYS A 181 17.69 -12.16 -10.00
C LYS A 181 17.90 -13.23 -8.91
N GLN A 182 17.07 -14.26 -8.93
CA GLN A 182 17.38 -15.56 -8.33
C GLN A 182 17.05 -16.64 -9.33
#